data_AF-A0A8C9SZD4-F1
#
_entry.id   AF-A0A8C9SZD4-F1
#
_cell.length_a   1.000
_cell.length_b   1.000
_cell.length_c   1.000
_cell.angle_alpha   90.00
_cell.angle_beta   90.00
_cell.angle_gamma   90.00
#
_symmetry.space_group_name_H-M   'P 1'
#
loop_
_entity.id
_entity.type
_entity.pdbx_description
1 polymer ?
#
loop_
_entity_poly.entity_id
_entity_poly.type
_entity_poly.pdbx_seq_one_letter_code
_entity_poly.pdbx_strand_id
1 'polypeptide(L)'
;MTVIFICTTGTVSCTPLGPLYSYTPLGLSVVHHWGRLNQAVARLYKIIVLSPAVRRMCCPLLGLGRWRNPEYLQFITILDETRRNHNPSNKRKLACYDFDFSYWPVDFSWKEVSNPKFSKAGVSLLKPEPKHRGSADGMLNSVRTLPCHIVSYLIAHSFGRRMLYPGSVGLLQKAMRPMLQQGQARLIEEFNGQRNKLLACDGNEIDTMFVDRRGDASERGKTLVICCEGNAGFYEVGCMNTPLEGGYSVLGWNHPGFGGSTGVPFPQNEANAMDVVVQFAVHKLGFQLSDIVVYAWSIGGFTASWAAMTYPEIRALVLDASFDDLLPLALKVMPDSWRPLVKHTVRQYMNLNNADQLCKYQGPVLLIRRTKDEIITTTGPEDIMSNRGNDLLLKLLQFRYPKVMTEEGVRAVRQWLGATSSVEEASVYSSYEVDDDWCVSVLQSYQTDRETLFPWSVGEDMALEGRRQLALFLARKYMRNFETTHCTPLPHSEFYPPWRL
;
A
#
# COMPACT_ATOMS: atom_id res chain seq x y z
N MET A 1 -7.14 13.56 -27.65
CA MET A 1 -8.09 12.78 -28.46
C MET A 1 -7.66 11.32 -28.33
N THR A 2 -8.17 10.65 -27.30
CA THR A 2 -7.72 9.32 -26.85
C THR A 2 -8.48 8.27 -27.66
N VAL A 3 -7.77 7.50 -28.50
CA VAL A 3 -8.38 6.42 -29.29
C VAL A 3 -8.44 5.18 -28.40
N ILE A 4 -9.63 4.84 -27.91
CA ILE A 4 -9.86 3.70 -27.02
C ILE A 4 -9.92 2.42 -27.85
N PHE A 5 -8.87 1.59 -27.83
CA PHE A 5 -8.93 0.23 -28.37
C PHE A 5 -9.40 -0.75 -27.29
N ILE A 6 -10.72 -0.86 -27.11
CA ILE A 6 -11.30 -1.85 -26.19
C ILE A 6 -11.08 -3.26 -26.74
N CYS A 7 -10.14 -3.99 -26.15
CA CYS A 7 -10.02 -5.43 -26.36
C CYS A 7 -10.77 -6.17 -25.24
N THR A 8 -12.10 -6.18 -25.27
CA THR A 8 -12.90 -7.10 -24.43
C THR A 8 -14.20 -7.53 -25.13
N THR A 9 -14.41 -8.85 -25.15
CA THR A 9 -15.73 -9.47 -25.29
C THR A 9 -16.62 -9.06 -24.11
N GLY A 10 -17.57 -8.14 -24.31
CA GLY A 10 -18.52 -7.78 -23.27
C GLY A 10 -19.34 -6.56 -23.64
N THR A 11 -20.60 -6.78 -23.95
CA THR A 11 -21.63 -5.78 -24.26
C THR A 11 -21.96 -4.88 -23.07
N VAL A 12 -22.11 -3.60 -23.36
CA VAL A 12 -22.70 -2.55 -22.51
C VAL A 12 -24.20 -2.83 -22.29
N SER A 13 -24.70 -2.69 -21.06
CA SER A 13 -26.13 -2.61 -20.78
C SER A 13 -26.42 -1.45 -19.83
N CYS A 14 -27.20 -0.48 -20.29
CA CYS A 14 -27.80 0.59 -19.48
C CYS A 14 -29.25 0.21 -19.11
N THR A 15 -29.70 0.51 -17.88
CA THR A 15 -31.01 1.13 -17.55
C THR A 15 -31.21 1.33 -16.02
N PRO A 16 -32.12 2.26 -15.58
CA PRO A 16 -32.06 2.97 -14.29
C PRO A 16 -33.03 2.48 -13.19
N LEU A 17 -32.96 3.13 -12.01
CA LEU A 17 -33.62 2.82 -10.72
C LEU A 17 -35.11 3.28 -10.58
N GLY A 18 -35.97 2.37 -10.06
CA GLY A 18 -37.12 2.54 -9.12
C GLY A 18 -38.50 3.07 -9.63
N PRO A 19 -39.66 2.89 -8.91
CA PRO A 19 -39.96 2.16 -7.66
C PRO A 19 -41.24 1.23 -7.68
N LEU A 20 -41.56 0.64 -6.50
CA LEU A 20 -42.63 -0.31 -6.09
C LEU A 20 -44.02 -0.24 -6.76
N TYR A 21 -44.63 -1.41 -7.10
CA TYR A 21 -46.07 -1.71 -6.97
C TYR A 21 -46.38 -3.22 -6.83
N SER A 22 -47.46 -3.50 -6.10
CA SER A 22 -48.06 -4.77 -5.62
C SER A 22 -48.36 -5.85 -6.67
N TYR A 23 -48.07 -7.12 -6.33
CA TYR A 23 -48.23 -8.30 -7.19
C TYR A 23 -49.62 -8.95 -7.10
N THR A 24 -50.28 -9.16 -8.25
CA THR A 24 -51.41 -10.10 -8.42
C THR A 24 -50.94 -11.42 -9.07
N PRO A 25 -51.64 -12.56 -8.85
CA PRO A 25 -51.17 -13.89 -9.28
C PRO A 25 -51.01 -14.09 -10.80
N LEU A 26 -51.70 -13.30 -11.62
CA LEU A 26 -51.54 -13.33 -13.09
C LEU A 26 -50.22 -12.70 -13.57
N GLY A 27 -49.67 -11.72 -12.84
CA GLY A 27 -48.40 -11.06 -13.19
C GLY A 27 -47.18 -11.96 -12.99
N LEU A 28 -47.25 -12.88 -12.02
CA LEU A 28 -46.18 -13.83 -11.73
C LEU A 28 -45.99 -14.86 -12.87
N SER A 29 -47.05 -15.30 -13.55
CA SER A 29 -46.93 -16.27 -14.65
C SER A 29 -46.28 -15.66 -15.91
N VAL A 30 -46.62 -14.40 -16.23
CA VAL A 30 -46.04 -13.65 -17.36
C VAL A 30 -44.57 -13.29 -17.10
N VAL A 31 -44.23 -12.84 -15.88
CA VAL A 31 -42.84 -12.56 -15.48
C VAL A 31 -42.01 -13.84 -15.43
N HIS A 32 -42.60 -14.98 -15.04
CA HIS A 32 -41.89 -16.26 -15.00
C HIS A 32 -41.70 -16.88 -16.39
N HIS A 33 -42.63 -16.68 -17.33
CA HIS A 33 -42.45 -17.03 -18.75
C HIS A 33 -41.44 -16.10 -19.45
N TRP A 34 -41.49 -14.79 -19.21
CA TRP A 34 -40.49 -13.83 -19.71
C TRP A 34 -39.10 -14.07 -19.11
N GLY A 35 -39.00 -14.45 -17.84
CA GLY A 35 -37.76 -14.84 -17.18
C GLY A 35 -37.16 -16.13 -17.76
N ARG A 36 -37.98 -17.12 -18.12
CA ARG A 36 -37.52 -18.34 -18.83
C ARG A 36 -37.11 -18.05 -20.27
N LEU A 37 -37.83 -17.16 -20.97
CA LEU A 37 -37.47 -16.74 -22.32
C LEU A 37 -36.14 -15.97 -22.33
N ASN A 38 -35.93 -15.05 -21.38
CA ASN A 38 -34.67 -14.32 -21.22
C ASN A 38 -33.51 -15.23 -20.80
N GLN A 39 -33.75 -16.23 -19.95
CA GLN A 39 -32.74 -17.24 -19.63
C GLN A 39 -32.43 -18.17 -20.81
N ALA A 40 -33.44 -18.54 -21.61
CA ALA A 40 -33.26 -19.33 -22.82
C ALA A 40 -32.50 -18.54 -23.90
N VAL A 41 -32.84 -17.26 -24.12
CA VAL A 41 -32.13 -16.35 -25.02
C VAL A 41 -30.71 -16.10 -24.53
N ALA A 42 -30.48 -15.90 -23.23
CA ALA A 42 -29.13 -15.76 -22.68
C ALA A 42 -28.31 -17.05 -22.76
N ARG A 43 -28.94 -18.22 -22.64
CA ARG A 43 -28.30 -19.54 -22.85
C ARG A 43 -28.00 -19.77 -24.33
N LEU A 44 -28.92 -19.48 -25.24
CA LEU A 44 -28.71 -19.50 -26.69
C LEU A 44 -27.61 -18.54 -27.11
N TYR A 45 -27.60 -17.31 -26.57
CA TYR A 45 -26.56 -16.32 -26.82
C TYR A 45 -25.20 -16.80 -26.30
N LYS A 46 -25.13 -17.38 -25.10
CA LYS A 46 -23.91 -18.02 -24.58
C LYS A 46 -23.47 -19.20 -25.47
N ILE A 47 -24.38 -20.05 -25.92
CA ILE A 47 -24.08 -21.19 -26.80
C ILE A 47 -23.57 -20.71 -28.17
N ILE A 48 -24.17 -19.64 -28.72
CA ILE A 48 -23.80 -19.05 -30.02
C ILE A 48 -22.44 -18.34 -29.93
N VAL A 49 -22.22 -17.49 -28.92
CA VAL A 49 -20.99 -16.71 -28.73
C VAL A 49 -19.81 -17.57 -28.25
N LEU A 50 -20.07 -18.65 -27.50
CA LEU A 50 -19.05 -19.63 -27.10
C LEU A 50 -18.85 -20.74 -28.14
N SER A 51 -19.64 -20.77 -29.23
CA SER A 51 -19.47 -21.80 -30.24
C SER A 51 -18.09 -21.65 -30.91
N PRO A 52 -17.33 -22.75 -31.07
CA PRO A 52 -16.04 -22.73 -31.74
C PRO A 52 -16.14 -22.19 -33.17
N ALA A 53 -17.28 -22.40 -33.85
CA ALA A 53 -17.56 -21.91 -35.20
C ALA A 53 -17.68 -20.38 -35.26
N VAL A 54 -18.43 -19.76 -34.33
CA VAL A 54 -18.56 -18.30 -34.25
C VAL A 54 -17.24 -17.64 -33.86
N ARG A 55 -16.46 -18.24 -32.94
CA ARG A 55 -15.09 -17.75 -32.66
C ARG A 55 -14.16 -17.86 -33.86
N ARG A 56 -14.21 -18.97 -34.61
CA ARG A 56 -13.41 -19.17 -35.84
C ARG A 56 -13.79 -18.21 -36.96
N MET A 57 -15.03 -17.74 -37.02
CA MET A 57 -15.50 -16.75 -38.01
C MET A 57 -15.26 -15.30 -37.55
N CYS A 58 -15.42 -15.00 -36.27
CA CYS A 58 -15.20 -13.65 -35.72
C CYS A 58 -13.72 -13.27 -35.67
N CYS A 59 -12.79 -14.20 -35.41
CA CYS A 59 -11.37 -13.88 -35.31
C CYS A 59 -10.76 -13.35 -36.63
N PRO A 60 -11.01 -13.96 -37.81
CA PRO A 60 -10.56 -13.42 -39.09
C PRO A 60 -11.20 -12.07 -39.42
N LEU A 61 -12.49 -11.87 -39.10
CA LEU A 61 -13.19 -10.60 -39.33
C LEU A 61 -12.65 -9.47 -38.44
N LEU A 62 -12.37 -9.76 -37.16
CA LEU A 62 -11.70 -8.84 -36.25
C LEU A 62 -10.25 -8.56 -36.70
N GLY A 63 -9.55 -9.58 -37.20
CA GLY A 63 -8.22 -9.45 -37.78
C GLY A 63 -8.19 -8.56 -39.03
N LEU A 64 -9.13 -8.77 -39.95
CA LEU A 64 -9.33 -7.94 -41.14
C LEU A 64 -9.72 -6.51 -40.75
N GLY A 65 -10.60 -6.33 -39.76
CA GLY A 65 -10.98 -5.02 -39.24
C GLY A 65 -9.79 -4.25 -38.66
N ARG A 66 -8.94 -4.92 -37.89
CA ARG A 66 -7.67 -4.36 -37.37
C ARG A 66 -6.69 -4.03 -38.49
N TRP A 67 -6.52 -4.93 -39.46
CA TRP A 67 -5.60 -4.73 -40.59
C TRP A 67 -6.02 -3.58 -41.51
N ARG A 68 -7.32 -3.31 -41.65
CA ARG A 68 -7.83 -2.17 -42.43
C ARG A 68 -7.92 -0.87 -41.64
N ASN A 69 -7.71 -0.88 -40.32
CA ASN A 69 -7.76 0.31 -39.49
C ASN A 69 -6.40 1.04 -39.50
N PRO A 70 -6.30 2.25 -40.08
CA PRO A 70 -5.03 2.97 -40.18
C PRO A 70 -4.44 3.36 -38.82
N GLU A 71 -5.29 3.70 -37.84
CA GLU A 71 -4.85 4.03 -36.47
C GLU A 71 -4.26 2.81 -35.77
N TYR A 72 -4.85 1.63 -35.98
CA TYR A 72 -4.32 0.38 -35.43
C TYR A 72 -2.97 0.02 -36.06
N LEU A 73 -2.81 0.17 -37.37
CA LEU A 73 -1.53 -0.04 -38.05
C LEU A 73 -0.46 0.94 -37.55
N GLN A 74 -0.82 2.20 -37.35
CA GLN A 74 0.06 3.21 -36.77
C GLN A 74 0.48 2.82 -35.34
N PHE A 75 -0.48 2.40 -34.49
CA PHE A 75 -0.20 1.91 -33.15
C PHE A 75 0.78 0.73 -33.16
N ILE A 76 0.55 -0.28 -34.00
CA ILE A 76 1.44 -1.45 -34.09
C ILE A 76 2.85 -1.05 -34.54
N THR A 77 2.94 -0.11 -35.49
CA THR A 77 4.23 0.43 -35.95
C THR A 77 4.97 1.12 -34.81
N ILE A 78 4.29 2.02 -34.09
CA ILE A 78 4.86 2.72 -32.92
C ILE A 78 5.27 1.73 -31.83
N LEU A 79 4.45 0.70 -31.56
CA LEU A 79 4.75 -0.32 -30.56
C LEU A 79 6.02 -1.11 -30.93
N ASP A 80 6.15 -1.53 -32.19
CA ASP A 80 7.34 -2.25 -32.67
C ASP A 80 8.58 -1.36 -32.68
N GLU A 81 8.46 -0.12 -33.13
CA GLU A 81 9.53 0.89 -33.04
C GLU A 81 9.99 1.13 -31.60
N THR A 82 9.05 1.25 -30.67
CA THR A 82 9.35 1.46 -29.25
C THR A 82 10.03 0.25 -28.63
N ARG A 83 9.64 -0.98 -29.01
CA ARG A 83 10.32 -2.22 -28.56
C ARG A 83 11.76 -2.32 -29.05
N ARG A 84 12.02 -1.88 -30.29
CA ARG A 84 13.36 -1.88 -30.87
C ARG A 84 14.22 -0.76 -30.30
N ASN A 85 13.63 0.41 -30.07
CA ASN A 85 14.30 1.59 -29.54
C ASN A 85 13.39 2.34 -28.57
N HIS A 86 13.54 2.01 -27.28
CA HIS A 86 12.76 2.62 -26.21
C HIS A 86 13.37 3.96 -25.78
N ASN A 87 12.97 5.01 -26.48
CA ASN A 87 13.39 6.39 -26.19
C ASN A 87 12.19 7.27 -25.76
N PRO A 88 12.43 8.44 -25.14
CA PRO A 88 11.35 9.31 -24.66
C PRO A 88 10.36 9.76 -25.75
N SER A 89 10.80 9.95 -26.99
CA SER A 89 9.91 10.35 -28.09
C SER A 89 8.95 9.24 -28.48
N ASN A 90 9.44 8.01 -28.61
CA ASN A 90 8.63 6.84 -28.94
C ASN A 90 7.65 6.52 -27.82
N LYS A 91 8.10 6.60 -26.56
CA LYS A 91 7.24 6.45 -25.39
C LYS A 91 6.08 7.44 -25.38
N ARG A 92 6.33 8.73 -25.67
CA ARG A 92 5.25 9.74 -25.72
C ARG A 92 4.19 9.39 -26.78
N LYS A 93 4.62 8.93 -27.96
CA LYS A 93 3.70 8.48 -29.01
C LYS A 93 2.90 7.26 -28.56
N LEU A 94 3.56 6.29 -27.92
CA LEU A 94 2.92 5.07 -27.43
C LEU A 94 1.91 5.36 -26.30
N ALA A 95 2.19 6.35 -25.45
CA ALA A 95 1.31 6.78 -24.36
C ALA A 95 -0.02 7.38 -24.82
N CYS A 96 -0.17 7.72 -26.11
CA CYS A 96 -1.43 8.18 -26.68
C CYS A 96 -2.47 7.06 -26.91
N TYR A 97 -2.08 5.80 -26.71
CA TYR A 97 -2.92 4.63 -26.95
C TYR A 97 -3.19 3.86 -25.65
N ASP A 98 -4.43 3.42 -25.46
CA ASP A 98 -4.78 2.44 -24.42
C ASP A 98 -4.60 1.01 -24.97
N PHE A 99 -3.81 0.20 -24.26
CA PHE A 99 -3.56 -1.20 -24.62
C PHE A 99 -3.12 -2.01 -23.40
N ASP A 100 -3.08 -3.33 -23.57
CA ASP A 100 -2.71 -4.24 -22.50
C ASP A 100 -1.28 -3.98 -22.01
N PHE A 101 -1.16 -3.74 -20.70
CA PHE A 101 0.10 -3.39 -20.05
C PHE A 101 1.19 -4.46 -20.26
N SER A 102 0.84 -5.73 -20.45
CA SER A 102 1.82 -6.79 -20.76
C SER A 102 2.68 -6.49 -22.01
N TYR A 103 2.16 -5.69 -22.96
CA TYR A 103 2.90 -5.29 -24.15
C TYR A 103 3.69 -3.99 -23.99
N TRP A 104 3.48 -3.24 -22.90
CA TRP A 104 4.20 -2.00 -22.61
C TRP A 104 5.69 -2.29 -22.38
N PRO A 105 6.62 -1.60 -23.07
CA PRO A 105 8.06 -1.81 -22.90
C PRO A 105 8.54 -1.47 -21.49
N VAL A 106 9.53 -2.20 -20.97
CA VAL A 106 10.12 -1.92 -19.65
C VAL A 106 10.84 -0.56 -19.70
N ASP A 107 10.49 0.33 -18.79
CA ASP A 107 11.05 1.68 -18.67
C ASP A 107 12.31 1.74 -17.80
N PHE A 108 12.41 0.82 -16.85
CA PHE A 108 13.55 0.69 -15.95
C PHE A 108 13.63 -0.73 -15.37
N SER A 109 14.84 -1.28 -15.26
CA SER A 109 15.09 -2.57 -14.63
C SER A 109 16.07 -2.44 -13.48
N TRP A 110 15.82 -3.20 -12.41
CA TRP A 110 16.75 -3.36 -11.28
C TRP A 110 18.20 -3.73 -11.72
N LYS A 111 18.35 -4.39 -12.88
CA LYS A 111 19.66 -4.77 -13.46
C LYS A 111 20.48 -3.58 -13.97
N GLU A 112 19.86 -2.43 -14.20
CA GLU A 112 20.57 -1.23 -14.67
C GLU A 112 21.52 -0.67 -13.60
N VAL A 113 21.24 -0.97 -12.32
CA VAL A 113 21.99 -0.45 -11.17
C VAL A 113 22.68 -1.58 -10.41
N SER A 114 22.05 -2.75 -10.31
CA SER A 114 22.56 -3.85 -9.49
C SER A 114 23.67 -4.65 -10.18
N ASN A 115 24.73 -4.99 -9.44
CA ASN A 115 25.77 -5.89 -9.94
C ASN A 115 25.18 -7.31 -10.10
N PRO A 116 25.28 -7.98 -11.28
CA PRO A 116 24.68 -9.29 -11.56
C PRO A 116 25.05 -10.43 -10.60
N LYS A 117 26.04 -10.20 -9.73
CA LYS A 117 26.51 -11.14 -8.70
C LYS A 117 25.67 -11.13 -7.41
N PHE A 118 24.85 -10.10 -7.17
CA PHE A 118 23.90 -10.11 -6.05
C PHE A 118 22.63 -10.87 -6.48
N SER A 119 22.31 -11.89 -5.68
CA SER A 119 21.58 -13.10 -6.07
C SER A 119 20.12 -12.91 -6.52
N LYS A 120 19.60 -13.88 -7.29
CA LYS A 120 18.16 -14.08 -7.59
C LYS A 120 17.25 -14.27 -6.36
N ALA A 121 17.78 -14.19 -5.14
CA ALA A 121 17.05 -14.46 -3.90
C ALA A 121 16.17 -13.29 -3.41
N GLY A 122 16.12 -12.18 -4.15
CA GLY A 122 15.39 -10.97 -3.77
C GLY A 122 16.15 -10.10 -2.77
N VAL A 123 15.56 -8.96 -2.40
CA VAL A 123 16.12 -8.06 -1.39
C VAL A 123 15.96 -8.63 0.02
N SER A 124 16.81 -8.23 0.96
CA SER A 124 16.75 -8.78 2.31
C SER A 124 15.52 -8.28 3.05
N LEU A 125 14.68 -9.21 3.51
CA LEU A 125 13.67 -8.94 4.52
C LEU A 125 14.27 -8.97 5.92
N LEU A 126 13.62 -8.26 6.84
CA LEU A 126 13.94 -8.37 8.26
C LEU A 126 13.48 -9.74 8.78
N LYS A 127 14.44 -10.64 9.01
CA LYS A 127 14.16 -11.94 9.60
C LYS A 127 13.88 -11.79 11.11
N PRO A 128 12.89 -12.51 11.66
CA PRO A 128 12.72 -12.59 13.11
C PRO A 128 13.98 -13.19 13.75
N GLU A 129 14.33 -12.76 14.96
CA GLU A 129 15.43 -13.38 15.70
C GLU A 129 15.18 -14.88 15.89
N PRO A 130 16.19 -15.73 15.63
CA PRO A 130 16.05 -17.16 15.85
C PRO A 130 15.87 -17.42 17.35
N LYS A 131 14.71 -17.95 17.74
CA LYS A 131 14.52 -18.46 19.11
C LYS A 131 15.55 -19.55 19.36
N HIS A 132 16.35 -19.41 20.42
CA HIS A 132 17.27 -20.45 20.90
C HIS A 132 16.51 -21.80 21.01
N ARG A 133 16.76 -22.72 20.08
CA ARG A 133 16.25 -24.09 20.15
C ARG A 133 17.27 -24.95 20.89
N GLY A 134 16.84 -25.61 21.96
CA GLY A 134 17.63 -26.68 22.60
C GLY A 134 17.81 -27.86 21.63
N SER A 135 19.05 -28.35 21.51
CA SER A 135 19.51 -29.29 20.47
C SER A 135 18.96 -30.73 20.53
N ALA A 136 17.95 -31.04 21.35
CA ALA A 136 17.52 -32.43 21.56
C ALA A 136 16.16 -32.83 20.92
N ASP A 137 15.34 -31.87 20.44
CA ASP A 137 13.94 -32.13 20.03
C ASP A 137 13.68 -32.06 18.50
N GLY A 138 14.73 -32.01 17.69
CA GLY A 138 14.65 -31.52 16.31
C GLY A 138 13.91 -32.41 15.29
N MET A 139 13.95 -33.74 15.43
CA MET A 139 13.48 -34.64 14.36
C MET A 139 12.02 -35.09 14.55
N LEU A 140 11.65 -35.51 15.78
CA LEU A 140 10.32 -36.03 16.10
C LEU A 140 9.25 -34.93 16.10
N ASN A 141 9.64 -33.71 16.49
CA ASN A 141 8.77 -32.52 16.44
C ASN A 141 8.62 -31.97 15.00
N SER A 142 9.63 -32.15 14.15
CA SER A 142 9.57 -31.80 12.70
C SER A 142 8.52 -32.63 11.95
N VAL A 143 8.46 -33.95 12.21
CA VAL A 143 7.48 -34.83 11.55
C VAL A 143 6.05 -34.53 12.03
N ARG A 144 5.86 -34.26 13.33
CA ARG A 144 4.55 -33.89 13.89
C ARG A 144 4.04 -32.54 13.41
N THR A 145 4.93 -31.59 13.09
CA THR A 145 4.56 -30.26 12.61
C THR A 145 4.43 -30.17 11.09
N LEU A 146 4.87 -31.19 10.34
CA LEU A 146 4.80 -31.24 8.88
C LEU A 146 3.39 -31.04 8.31
N PRO A 147 2.31 -31.66 8.84
CA PRO A 147 0.96 -31.40 8.35
C PRO A 147 0.54 -29.94 8.53
N CYS A 148 0.93 -29.31 9.64
CA CYS A 148 0.68 -27.89 9.90
C CYS A 148 1.43 -27.01 8.88
N HIS A 149 2.70 -27.33 8.59
CA HIS A 149 3.47 -26.62 7.56
C HIS A 149 2.80 -26.68 6.18
N ILE A 150 2.32 -27.87 5.77
CA ILE A 150 1.64 -28.06 4.48
C ILE A 150 0.32 -27.29 4.46
N VAL A 151 -0.51 -27.40 5.50
CA VAL A 151 -1.79 -26.68 5.57
C VAL A 151 -1.55 -25.17 5.56
N SER A 152 -0.61 -24.67 6.35
CA SER A 152 -0.24 -23.25 6.35
C SER A 152 0.27 -22.76 5.00
N TYR A 153 1.09 -23.56 4.31
CA TYR A 153 1.51 -23.26 2.94
C TYR A 153 0.31 -23.12 2.02
N LEU A 154 -0.60 -24.11 2.04
CA LEU A 154 -1.81 -24.07 1.21
C LEU A 154 -2.68 -22.86 1.53
N ILE A 155 -2.87 -22.51 2.81
CA ILE A 155 -3.63 -21.33 3.23
C ILE A 155 -3.00 -20.05 2.70
N ALA A 156 -1.69 -19.86 2.94
CA ALA A 156 -0.96 -18.68 2.50
C ALA A 156 -1.01 -18.52 0.98
N HIS A 157 -0.80 -19.59 0.22
CA HIS A 157 -0.76 -19.58 -1.24
C HIS A 157 -2.15 -19.62 -1.91
N SER A 158 -3.25 -19.70 -1.16
CA SER A 158 -4.62 -19.73 -1.69
C SER A 158 -5.50 -18.60 -1.18
N PHE A 159 -6.32 -18.82 -0.15
CA PHE A 159 -7.30 -17.84 0.32
C PHE A 159 -6.67 -16.80 1.26
N GLY A 160 -5.67 -17.15 2.06
CA GLY A 160 -5.10 -16.26 3.07
C GLY A 160 -4.50 -14.99 2.47
N ARG A 161 -3.65 -15.13 1.44
CA ARG A 161 -3.12 -13.98 0.69
C ARG A 161 -4.22 -13.16 0.01
N ARG A 162 -5.25 -13.81 -0.56
CA ARG A 162 -6.35 -13.12 -1.25
C ARG A 162 -7.25 -12.34 -0.28
N MET A 163 -7.40 -12.81 0.95
CA MET A 163 -8.10 -12.06 2.01
C MET A 163 -7.27 -10.89 2.50
N LEU A 164 -5.95 -11.06 2.61
CA LEU A 164 -5.05 -10.01 3.06
C LEU A 164 -4.83 -8.92 2.01
N TYR A 165 -4.83 -9.28 0.72
CA TYR A 165 -4.70 -8.39 -0.44
C TYR A 165 -5.82 -8.63 -1.47
N PRO A 166 -7.07 -8.25 -1.16
CA PRO A 166 -8.20 -8.43 -2.06
C PRO A 166 -8.03 -7.70 -3.40
N GLY A 167 -7.25 -6.61 -3.47
CA GLY A 167 -6.93 -5.93 -4.72
C GLY A 167 -6.21 -6.82 -5.76
N SER A 168 -5.54 -7.90 -5.32
CA SER A 168 -4.94 -8.90 -6.22
C SER A 168 -5.95 -9.89 -6.83
N VAL A 169 -7.22 -9.85 -6.42
CA VAL A 169 -8.25 -10.79 -6.89
C VAL A 169 -8.84 -10.30 -8.21
N GLY A 170 -8.68 -11.09 -9.28
CA GLY A 170 -9.09 -10.70 -10.63
C GLY A 170 -10.56 -10.29 -10.80
N LEU A 171 -11.49 -10.83 -9.99
CA LEU A 171 -12.89 -10.40 -10.02
C LEU A 171 -13.06 -8.96 -9.51
N LEU A 172 -12.39 -8.60 -8.41
CA LEU A 172 -12.40 -7.24 -7.87
C LEU A 172 -11.76 -6.26 -8.85
N GLN A 173 -10.59 -6.62 -9.40
CA GLN A 173 -9.91 -5.81 -10.41
C GLN A 173 -10.78 -5.57 -11.65
N LYS A 174 -11.49 -6.59 -12.12
CA LYS A 174 -12.42 -6.45 -13.25
C LYS A 174 -13.57 -5.50 -12.93
N ALA A 175 -14.09 -5.53 -11.69
CA ALA A 175 -15.14 -4.61 -11.25
C ALA A 175 -14.62 -3.16 -11.11
N MET A 176 -13.39 -2.97 -10.65
CA MET A 176 -12.77 -1.65 -10.47
C MET A 176 -12.19 -1.07 -11.77
N ARG A 177 -12.00 -1.88 -12.81
CA ARG A 177 -11.35 -1.48 -14.07
C ARG A 177 -11.83 -0.14 -14.65
N PRO A 178 -13.14 0.17 -14.74
CA PRO A 178 -13.59 1.46 -15.27
C PRO A 178 -13.09 2.65 -14.44
N MET A 179 -13.10 2.50 -13.11
CA MET A 179 -12.63 3.52 -12.18
C MET A 179 -11.11 3.70 -12.26
N LEU A 180 -10.35 2.60 -12.39
CA LEU A 180 -8.90 2.65 -12.57
C LEU A 180 -8.52 3.33 -13.89
N GLN A 181 -9.21 3.00 -14.99
CA GLN A 181 -8.97 3.65 -16.28
C GLN A 181 -9.28 5.15 -16.23
N GLN A 182 -10.35 5.54 -15.56
CA GLN A 182 -10.68 6.96 -15.36
C GLN A 182 -9.63 7.67 -14.49
N GLY A 183 -9.20 7.06 -13.38
CA GLY A 183 -8.17 7.61 -12.50
C GLY A 183 -6.83 7.79 -13.21
N GLN A 184 -6.42 6.79 -13.99
CA GLN A 184 -5.22 6.89 -14.83
C GLN A 184 -5.33 8.00 -15.89
N ALA A 185 -6.46 8.08 -16.60
CA ALA A 185 -6.68 9.12 -17.60
C ALA A 185 -6.60 10.51 -16.96
N ARG A 186 -7.23 10.70 -15.79
CA ARG A 186 -7.14 11.93 -15.00
C ARG A 186 -5.69 12.30 -14.68
N LEU A 187 -4.90 11.35 -14.17
CA LEU A 187 -3.49 11.58 -13.84
C LEU A 187 -2.67 12.00 -15.07
N ILE A 188 -2.92 11.41 -16.23
CA ILE A 188 -2.21 11.72 -17.48
C ILE A 188 -2.66 13.09 -18.02
N GLU A 189 -3.97 13.32 -18.13
CA GLU A 189 -4.55 14.46 -18.84
C GLU A 189 -4.53 15.74 -17.99
N GLU A 190 -4.83 15.66 -16.69
CA GLU A 190 -4.90 16.84 -15.81
C GLU A 190 -3.56 17.16 -15.15
N PHE A 191 -2.71 16.15 -14.93
CA PHE A 191 -1.48 16.30 -14.14
C PHE A 191 -0.20 15.95 -14.90
N ASN A 192 -0.27 15.73 -16.22
CA ASN A 192 0.88 15.33 -17.06
C ASN A 192 1.61 14.07 -16.52
N GLY A 193 0.83 13.15 -15.94
CA GLY A 193 1.33 11.90 -15.38
C GLY A 193 2.02 11.04 -16.44
N GLN A 194 3.13 10.43 -16.05
CA GLN A 194 3.92 9.52 -16.85
C GLN A 194 3.79 8.12 -16.28
N ARG A 195 3.09 7.24 -17.01
CA ARG A 195 3.04 5.82 -16.67
C ARG A 195 4.38 5.16 -16.98
N ASN A 196 4.87 4.28 -16.10
CA ASN A 196 6.10 3.52 -16.30
C ASN A 196 5.92 2.06 -15.90
N LYS A 197 6.57 1.17 -16.65
CA LYS A 197 6.75 -0.24 -16.27
C LYS A 197 8.14 -0.46 -15.70
N LEU A 198 8.21 -0.89 -14.45
CA LEU A 198 9.46 -1.23 -13.78
C LEU A 198 9.63 -2.74 -13.67
N LEU A 199 10.81 -3.28 -13.97
CA LEU A 199 11.11 -4.71 -13.82
C LEU A 199 11.88 -4.97 -12.53
N ALA A 200 11.23 -5.63 -11.56
CA ALA A 200 11.79 -5.99 -10.26
C ALA A 200 12.73 -7.22 -10.32
N CYS A 201 13.46 -7.46 -9.23
CA CYS A 201 14.49 -8.51 -9.17
C CYS A 201 13.98 -9.95 -9.23
N ASP A 202 12.72 -10.17 -8.87
CA ASP A 202 12.01 -11.44 -9.03
C ASP A 202 11.35 -11.62 -10.41
N GLY A 203 11.51 -10.65 -11.30
CA GLY A 203 10.94 -10.66 -12.65
C GLY A 203 9.51 -10.15 -12.72
N ASN A 204 8.93 -9.66 -11.61
CA ASN A 204 7.63 -9.00 -11.67
C ASN A 204 7.75 -7.64 -12.36
N GLU A 205 6.73 -7.31 -13.14
CA GLU A 205 6.56 -6.02 -13.80
C GLU A 205 5.64 -5.18 -12.92
N ILE A 206 6.09 -3.99 -12.52
CA ILE A 206 5.39 -3.10 -11.59
C ILE A 206 4.89 -1.89 -12.37
N ASP A 207 3.57 -1.66 -12.30
CA ASP A 207 2.88 -0.52 -12.91
C ASP A 207 2.94 0.69 -11.99
N THR A 208 3.44 1.80 -12.53
CA THR A 208 3.69 3.03 -11.77
C THR A 208 3.24 4.26 -12.53
N MET A 209 2.95 5.33 -11.80
CA MET A 209 2.61 6.65 -12.32
C MET A 209 3.43 7.72 -11.62
N PHE A 210 4.18 8.47 -12.41
CA PHE A 210 4.99 9.59 -11.92
C PHE A 210 4.38 10.92 -12.36
N VAL A 211 4.20 11.85 -11.42
CA VAL A 211 3.85 13.24 -11.68
C VAL A 211 4.99 14.13 -11.22
N ASP A 212 5.63 14.82 -12.16
CA ASP A 212 6.73 15.75 -11.88
C ASP A 212 6.19 17.17 -11.65
N ARG A 213 6.46 17.71 -10.46
CA ARG A 213 6.06 19.06 -10.06
C ARG A 213 7.26 20.01 -9.89
N ARG A 214 8.48 19.58 -10.25
CA ARG A 214 9.69 20.42 -10.11
C ARG A 214 9.65 21.69 -10.97
N GLY A 215 8.85 21.70 -12.03
CA GLY A 215 8.64 22.86 -12.90
C GLY A 215 7.58 23.86 -12.41
N ASP A 216 6.84 23.53 -11.35
CA ASP A 216 5.81 24.42 -10.79
C ASP A 216 6.44 25.49 -9.90
N ALA A 217 5.72 26.58 -9.63
CA ALA A 217 6.20 27.66 -8.75
C ALA A 217 6.39 27.24 -7.27
N SER A 218 5.89 26.06 -6.89
CA SER A 218 5.95 25.55 -5.52
C SER A 218 7.26 24.79 -5.26
N GLU A 219 7.98 25.18 -4.22
CA GLU A 219 9.16 24.47 -3.73
C GLU A 219 8.87 23.01 -3.31
N ARG A 220 7.60 22.68 -3.01
CA ARG A 220 7.18 21.31 -2.66
C ARG A 220 7.41 20.32 -3.80
N GLY A 221 7.41 20.78 -5.05
CA GLY A 221 7.67 19.93 -6.21
C GLY A 221 9.07 19.30 -6.23
N LYS A 222 10.04 19.86 -5.49
CA LYS A 222 11.39 19.29 -5.32
C LYS A 222 11.39 18.03 -4.44
N THR A 223 10.36 17.84 -3.63
CA THR A 223 10.19 16.66 -2.78
C THR A 223 9.34 15.63 -3.53
N LEU A 224 9.85 14.40 -3.62
CA LEU A 224 9.09 13.27 -4.16
C LEU A 224 8.37 12.55 -3.03
N VAL A 225 7.08 12.32 -3.19
CA VAL A 225 6.30 11.43 -2.32
C VAL A 225 6.08 10.10 -3.04
N ILE A 226 6.67 9.01 -2.53
CA ILE A 226 6.40 7.65 -2.99
C ILE A 226 5.23 7.10 -2.18
N CYS A 227 4.16 6.70 -2.87
CA CYS A 227 2.90 6.29 -2.23
C CYS A 227 2.73 4.77 -2.22
N CYS A 228 2.64 4.18 -1.03
CA CYS A 228 2.38 2.76 -0.81
C CYS A 228 0.91 2.55 -0.42
N GLU A 229 0.15 1.90 -1.29
CA GLU A 229 -1.29 1.73 -1.18
C GLU A 229 -1.74 0.72 -0.11
N GLY A 230 -3.05 0.72 0.15
CA GLY A 230 -3.71 -0.25 1.02
C GLY A 230 -4.00 -1.59 0.32
N ASN A 231 -4.60 -2.54 1.04
CA ASN A 231 -4.80 -3.91 0.57
C ASN A 231 -5.81 -4.09 -0.59
N ALA A 232 -6.61 -3.07 -0.85
CA ALA A 232 -7.48 -2.90 -2.01
C ALA A 232 -7.24 -1.55 -2.70
N GLY A 233 -6.14 -0.88 -2.35
CA GLY A 233 -5.76 0.41 -2.93
C GLY A 233 -5.03 0.23 -4.25
N PHE A 234 -5.22 1.20 -5.14
CA PHE A 234 -4.57 1.29 -6.44
C PHE A 234 -4.13 2.73 -6.61
N TYR A 235 -2.94 2.97 -7.18
CA TYR A 235 -2.42 4.33 -7.29
C TYR A 235 -3.40 5.24 -8.06
N GLU A 236 -4.14 4.68 -9.03
CA GLU A 236 -5.05 5.43 -9.90
C GLU A 236 -6.13 6.21 -9.12
N VAL A 237 -6.51 5.72 -7.93
CA VAL A 237 -7.62 6.25 -7.12
C VAL A 237 -7.30 6.32 -5.63
N GLY A 238 -6.05 6.04 -5.25
CA GLY A 238 -5.65 5.81 -3.88
C GLY A 238 -4.99 7.00 -3.20
N CYS A 239 -4.08 6.69 -2.30
CA CYS A 239 -3.41 7.64 -1.41
C CYS A 239 -2.48 8.62 -2.15
N MET A 240 -2.11 8.37 -3.41
CA MET A 240 -1.28 9.30 -4.18
C MET A 240 -1.93 10.67 -4.46
N ASN A 241 -3.27 10.75 -4.42
CA ASN A 241 -3.99 12.02 -4.63
C ASN A 241 -3.68 13.04 -3.53
N THR A 242 -3.52 12.60 -2.29
CA THR A 242 -3.28 13.47 -1.12
C THR A 242 -2.01 14.33 -1.27
N PRO A 243 -0.80 13.78 -1.49
CA PRO A 243 0.38 14.60 -1.72
C PRO A 243 0.35 15.33 -3.07
N LEU A 244 -0.35 14.79 -4.08
CA LEU A 244 -0.47 15.45 -5.39
C LEU A 244 -1.25 16.77 -5.28
N GLU A 245 -2.36 16.78 -4.56
CA GLU A 245 -3.11 17.99 -4.21
C GLU A 245 -2.30 18.93 -3.30
N GLY A 246 -1.42 18.37 -2.47
CA GLY A 246 -0.46 19.12 -1.64
C GLY A 246 0.64 19.84 -2.43
N GLY A 247 0.74 19.62 -3.74
CA GLY A 247 1.71 20.25 -4.64
C GLY A 247 3.09 19.57 -4.69
N TYR A 248 3.18 18.31 -4.25
CA TYR A 248 4.41 17.53 -4.29
C TYR A 248 4.59 16.81 -5.63
N SER A 249 5.82 16.48 -6.00
CA SER A 249 6.04 15.43 -7.01
C SER A 249 5.62 14.09 -6.41
N VAL A 250 4.97 13.22 -7.18
CA VAL A 250 4.41 11.97 -6.64
C VAL A 250 4.75 10.79 -7.53
N LEU A 251 5.12 9.67 -6.91
CA LEU A 251 5.29 8.37 -7.56
C LEU A 251 4.34 7.36 -6.91
N GLY A 252 3.24 7.08 -7.59
CA GLY A 252 2.31 6.01 -7.23
C GLY A 252 2.72 4.71 -7.91
N TRP A 253 2.47 3.58 -7.25
CA TRP A 253 2.75 2.25 -7.79
C TRP A 253 1.73 1.23 -7.29
N ASN A 254 1.48 0.19 -8.11
CA ASN A 254 0.56 -0.89 -7.76
C ASN A 254 1.33 -2.11 -7.23
N HIS A 255 0.86 -2.67 -6.11
CA HIS A 255 1.37 -3.91 -5.53
C HIS A 255 1.52 -5.04 -6.56
N PRO A 256 2.46 -5.99 -6.40
CA PRO A 256 2.50 -7.20 -7.23
C PRO A 256 1.12 -7.88 -7.33
N GLY A 257 0.66 -8.09 -8.56
CA GLY A 257 -0.65 -8.67 -8.87
C GLY A 257 -1.83 -7.70 -8.86
N PHE A 258 -1.61 -6.38 -8.70
CA PHE A 258 -2.65 -5.35 -8.76
C PHE A 258 -2.57 -4.57 -10.08
N GLY A 259 -3.72 -4.31 -10.70
CA GLY A 259 -3.81 -3.45 -11.88
C GLY A 259 -2.96 -4.01 -13.03
N GLY A 260 -2.04 -3.19 -13.54
CA GLY A 260 -1.05 -3.65 -14.52
C GLY A 260 0.08 -4.52 -13.94
N SER A 261 0.32 -4.48 -12.63
CA SER A 261 1.44 -5.20 -12.02
C SER A 261 1.27 -6.72 -12.07
N THR A 262 2.35 -7.44 -12.39
CA THR A 262 2.37 -8.91 -12.40
C THR A 262 2.78 -9.48 -11.03
N GLY A 263 2.70 -10.81 -10.88
CA GLY A 263 3.09 -11.48 -9.64
C GLY A 263 1.98 -11.57 -8.58
N VAL A 264 2.39 -11.66 -7.32
CA VAL A 264 1.49 -11.81 -6.16
C VAL A 264 2.07 -11.09 -4.93
N PRO A 265 1.24 -10.56 -4.02
CA PRO A 265 1.70 -9.67 -2.95
C PRO A 265 2.15 -10.46 -1.70
N PHE A 266 3.23 -11.24 -1.83
CA PHE A 266 3.94 -11.74 -0.64
C PHE A 266 4.92 -10.68 -0.12
N PRO A 267 5.28 -10.72 1.19
CA PRO A 267 6.22 -9.76 1.77
C PRO A 267 7.53 -9.57 0.96
N GLN A 268 8.06 -10.65 0.38
CA GLN A 268 9.26 -10.59 -0.45
C GLN A 268 9.02 -9.86 -1.78
N ASN A 269 7.88 -10.11 -2.42
CA ASN A 269 7.54 -9.46 -3.68
C ASN A 269 7.24 -7.96 -3.46
N GLU A 270 6.58 -7.61 -2.36
CA GLU A 270 6.38 -6.22 -1.94
C GLU A 270 7.71 -5.47 -1.78
N ALA A 271 8.67 -6.06 -1.06
CA ALA A 271 10.00 -5.47 -0.88
C ALA A 271 10.77 -5.35 -2.20
N ASN A 272 10.73 -6.40 -3.05
CA ASN A 272 11.37 -6.36 -4.37
C ASN A 272 10.76 -5.28 -5.28
N ALA A 273 9.44 -5.06 -5.22
CA ALA A 273 8.76 -4.03 -5.97
C ALA A 273 9.14 -2.64 -5.47
N MET A 274 9.15 -2.44 -4.15
CA MET A 274 9.54 -1.16 -3.55
C MET A 274 11.01 -0.80 -3.84
N ASP A 275 11.88 -1.79 -3.83
CA ASP A 275 13.30 -1.63 -4.18
C ASP A 275 13.48 -1.02 -5.58
N VAL A 276 12.83 -1.60 -6.59
CA VAL A 276 12.93 -1.07 -7.97
C VAL A 276 12.24 0.29 -8.10
N VAL A 277 11.18 0.57 -7.33
CA VAL A 277 10.51 1.89 -7.28
C VAL A 277 11.45 2.97 -6.73
N VAL A 278 12.16 2.70 -5.63
CA VAL A 278 13.15 3.63 -5.05
C VAL A 278 14.33 3.81 -6.00
N GLN A 279 14.86 2.73 -6.57
CA GLN A 279 15.95 2.81 -7.55
C GLN A 279 15.56 3.62 -8.80
N PHE A 280 14.33 3.45 -9.29
CA PHE A 280 13.80 4.24 -10.39
C PHE A 280 13.75 5.73 -10.04
N ALA A 281 13.24 6.07 -8.84
CA ALA A 281 13.19 7.45 -8.36
C ALA A 281 14.58 8.11 -8.31
N VAL A 282 15.58 7.38 -7.83
CA VAL A 282 16.94 7.90 -7.68
C VAL A 282 17.68 7.96 -9.02
N HIS A 283 17.76 6.82 -9.72
CA HIS A 283 18.66 6.68 -10.86
C HIS A 283 18.07 7.11 -12.19
N LYS A 284 16.73 7.15 -12.31
CA LYS A 284 16.04 7.54 -13.54
C LYS A 284 15.33 8.88 -13.43
N LEU A 285 14.63 9.14 -12.31
CA LEU A 285 13.92 10.41 -12.10
C LEU A 285 14.82 11.51 -11.51
N GLY A 286 15.97 11.15 -10.95
CA GLY A 286 16.99 12.07 -10.48
C GLY A 286 16.68 12.73 -9.12
N PHE A 287 15.85 12.11 -8.28
CA PHE A 287 15.65 12.56 -6.91
C PHE A 287 16.76 12.01 -6.00
N GLN A 288 17.17 12.79 -5.01
CA GLN A 288 18.06 12.27 -3.95
C GLN A 288 17.21 11.60 -2.87
N LEU A 289 17.76 10.60 -2.17
CA LEU A 289 17.05 9.96 -1.05
C LEU A 289 16.60 10.98 0.00
N SER A 290 17.41 12.02 0.27
CA SER A 290 17.10 13.13 1.17
C SER A 290 15.93 14.01 0.74
N ASP A 291 15.48 13.88 -0.50
CA ASP A 291 14.33 14.59 -1.09
C ASP A 291 13.10 13.68 -1.22
N ILE A 292 13.17 12.42 -0.77
CA ILE A 292 12.09 11.44 -0.89
C ILE A 292 11.37 11.27 0.44
N VAL A 293 10.05 11.45 0.44
CA VAL A 293 9.14 11.05 1.52
C VAL A 293 8.43 9.78 1.09
N VAL A 294 8.36 8.78 1.96
CA VAL A 294 7.50 7.61 1.71
C VAL A 294 6.21 7.80 2.50
N TYR A 295 5.08 7.80 1.79
CA TYR A 295 3.75 7.88 2.36
C TYR A 295 3.06 6.53 2.19
N ALA A 296 2.49 6.01 3.25
CA ALA A 296 1.77 4.74 3.19
C ALA A 296 0.44 4.79 3.91
N TRP A 297 -0.51 4.06 3.34
CA TRP A 297 -1.81 3.82 3.94
C TRP A 297 -1.96 2.35 4.34
N SER A 298 -2.39 2.10 5.57
CA SER A 298 -2.77 0.77 6.05
C SER A 298 -1.65 -0.27 5.89
N ILE A 299 -1.91 -1.38 5.19
CA ILE A 299 -0.96 -2.46 4.93
C ILE A 299 0.30 -2.00 4.18
N GLY A 300 0.20 -0.94 3.37
CA GLY A 300 1.34 -0.35 2.67
C GLY A 300 2.44 0.13 3.62
N GLY A 301 2.09 0.32 4.91
CA GLY A 301 3.05 0.65 5.96
C GLY A 301 4.17 -0.39 6.11
N PHE A 302 3.92 -1.67 5.80
CA PHE A 302 4.98 -2.70 5.76
C PHE A 302 6.04 -2.34 4.71
N THR A 303 5.58 -2.06 3.50
CA THR A 303 6.46 -1.79 2.37
C THR A 303 7.22 -0.47 2.57
N ALA A 304 6.56 0.52 3.16
CA ALA A 304 7.17 1.80 3.48
C ALA A 304 8.16 1.74 4.65
N SER A 305 7.86 0.99 5.72
CA SER A 305 8.82 0.76 6.80
C SER A 305 10.03 -0.03 6.32
N TRP A 306 9.84 -0.97 5.39
CA TRP A 306 10.94 -1.70 4.76
C TRP A 306 11.84 -0.77 3.94
N ALA A 307 11.25 0.14 3.16
CA ALA A 307 12.01 1.13 2.40
C ALA A 307 12.82 2.05 3.31
N ALA A 308 12.20 2.60 4.35
CA ALA A 308 12.87 3.49 5.31
C ALA A 308 14.00 2.78 6.08
N MET A 309 13.83 1.50 6.42
CA MET A 309 14.89 0.68 7.02
C MET A 309 16.06 0.43 6.05
N THR A 310 15.76 0.20 4.77
CA THR A 310 16.76 -0.20 3.76
C THR A 310 17.51 0.99 3.17
N TYR A 311 16.83 2.13 3.04
CA TYR A 311 17.34 3.39 2.53
C TYR A 311 17.28 4.45 3.65
N PRO A 312 18.20 4.42 4.62
CA PRO A 312 18.13 5.26 5.81
C PRO A 312 18.25 6.76 5.52
N GLU A 313 18.74 7.15 4.34
CA GLU A 313 18.84 8.55 3.89
C GLU A 313 17.50 9.11 3.38
N ILE A 314 16.43 8.30 3.32
CA ILE A 314 15.07 8.78 3.02
C ILE A 314 14.72 9.94 3.95
N ARG A 315 14.12 11.00 3.38
CA ARG A 315 13.85 12.25 4.09
C ARG A 315 12.94 12.08 5.30
N ALA A 316 11.88 11.29 5.13
CA ALA A 316 10.78 11.18 6.07
C ALA A 316 9.85 10.01 5.72
N LEU A 317 9.17 9.48 6.75
CA LEU A 317 8.13 8.47 6.62
C LEU A 317 6.81 9.01 7.18
N VAL A 318 5.71 8.84 6.43
CA VAL A 318 4.35 9.16 6.87
C VAL A 318 3.51 7.89 6.79
N LEU A 319 2.99 7.43 7.93
CA LEU A 319 2.16 6.23 8.03
C LEU A 319 0.75 6.60 8.46
N ASP A 320 -0.21 6.50 7.55
CA ASP A 320 -1.63 6.75 7.79
C ASP A 320 -2.39 5.43 7.99
N ALA A 321 -3.11 5.33 9.11
CA ALA A 321 -3.94 4.18 9.44
C ALA A 321 -3.18 2.85 9.39
N SER A 322 -1.89 2.85 9.76
CA SER A 322 -1.05 1.65 9.76
C SER A 322 -1.01 0.98 11.14
N PHE A 323 -0.30 -0.15 11.22
CA PHE A 323 -0.25 -1.03 12.38
C PHE A 323 1.17 -1.49 12.68
N ASP A 324 1.39 -2.03 13.87
CA ASP A 324 2.69 -2.51 14.32
C ASP A 324 3.05 -3.93 13.84
N ASP A 325 2.06 -4.82 13.82
CA ASP A 325 2.21 -6.23 13.50
C ASP A 325 0.89 -6.80 12.94
N LEU A 326 0.96 -7.65 11.91
CA LEU A 326 -0.24 -8.23 11.31
C LEU A 326 -0.96 -9.26 12.20
N LEU A 327 -0.23 -9.99 13.05
CA LEU A 327 -0.79 -11.16 13.75
C LEU A 327 -2.03 -10.82 14.60
N PRO A 328 -2.06 -9.75 15.42
CA PRO A 328 -3.26 -9.38 16.17
C PRO A 328 -4.49 -9.14 15.27
N LEU A 329 -4.30 -8.48 14.12
CA LEU A 329 -5.37 -8.21 13.16
C LEU A 329 -5.86 -9.49 12.48
N ALA A 330 -4.95 -10.39 12.11
CA ALA A 330 -5.31 -11.68 11.54
C ALA A 330 -6.09 -12.55 12.54
N LEU A 331 -5.74 -12.50 13.83
CA LEU A 331 -6.45 -13.22 14.88
C LEU A 331 -7.84 -12.66 15.17
N LYS A 332 -8.07 -11.35 15.01
CA LYS A 332 -9.42 -10.75 15.09
C LYS A 332 -10.37 -11.32 14.04
N VAL A 333 -9.88 -11.51 12.81
CA VAL A 333 -10.73 -11.89 11.67
C VAL A 333 -10.98 -13.40 11.60
N MET A 334 -10.01 -14.20 12.05
CA MET A 334 -10.06 -15.65 11.93
C MET A 334 -10.73 -16.31 13.16
N PRO A 335 -11.37 -17.49 13.01
CA PRO A 335 -11.95 -18.20 14.14
C PRO A 335 -10.91 -18.54 15.22
N ASP A 336 -11.28 -18.38 16.50
CA ASP A 336 -10.39 -18.65 17.64
C ASP A 336 -9.80 -20.06 17.65
N SER A 337 -10.57 -21.04 17.16
CA SER A 337 -10.12 -22.44 17.04
C SER A 337 -8.93 -22.62 16.09
N TRP A 338 -8.67 -21.66 15.20
CA TRP A 338 -7.58 -21.69 14.23
C TRP A 338 -6.35 -20.89 14.69
N ARG A 339 -6.38 -20.29 15.89
CA ARG A 339 -5.32 -19.41 16.39
C ARG A 339 -3.89 -19.96 16.24
N PRO A 340 -3.57 -21.24 16.57
CA PRO A 340 -2.22 -21.78 16.35
C PRO A 340 -1.81 -21.82 14.88
N LEU A 341 -2.74 -22.20 14.00
CA LEU A 341 -2.53 -22.31 12.56
C LEU A 341 -2.36 -20.93 11.91
N VAL A 342 -3.20 -19.96 12.28
CA VAL A 342 -3.10 -18.57 11.82
C VAL A 342 -1.77 -17.97 12.25
N LYS A 343 -1.39 -18.15 13.53
CA LYS A 343 -0.10 -17.69 14.04
C LYS A 343 1.07 -18.27 13.26
N HIS A 344 1.05 -19.57 13.00
CA HIS A 344 2.10 -20.21 12.21
C HIS A 344 2.13 -19.67 10.77
N THR A 345 0.97 -19.60 10.11
CA THR A 345 0.85 -19.14 8.72
C THR A 345 1.34 -17.70 8.55
N VAL A 346 0.87 -16.78 9.41
CA VAL A 346 1.28 -15.37 9.38
C VAL A 346 2.79 -15.25 9.60
N ARG A 347 3.33 -15.89 10.64
CA ARG A 347 4.76 -15.75 10.96
C ARG A 347 5.70 -16.39 9.95
N GLN A 348 5.26 -17.40 9.21
CA GLN A 348 6.09 -18.05 8.20
C GLN A 348 5.97 -17.39 6.82
N TYR A 349 4.76 -16.99 6.41
CA TYR A 349 4.51 -16.60 5.01
C TYR A 349 4.09 -15.13 4.84
N MET A 350 3.49 -14.50 5.86
CA MET A 350 2.94 -13.14 5.79
C MET A 350 3.42 -12.30 6.98
N ASN A 351 4.70 -12.37 7.34
CA ASN A 351 5.21 -11.68 8.53
C ASN A 351 5.39 -10.18 8.27
N LEU A 352 4.30 -9.41 8.41
CA LEU A 352 4.34 -7.96 8.32
C LEU A 352 4.67 -7.37 9.71
N ASN A 353 5.94 -7.04 9.91
CA ASN A 353 6.51 -6.58 11.18
C ASN A 353 6.93 -5.11 11.11
N ASN A 354 5.97 -4.25 10.78
CA ASN A 354 6.20 -2.83 10.49
C ASN A 354 6.95 -2.12 11.61
N ALA A 355 6.60 -2.39 12.88
CA ALA A 355 7.28 -1.76 14.02
C ALA A 355 8.77 -2.14 14.10
N ASP A 356 9.12 -3.40 13.88
CA ASP A 356 10.53 -3.85 13.94
C ASP A 356 11.37 -3.19 12.83
N GLN A 357 10.77 -2.99 11.65
CA GLN A 357 11.41 -2.30 10.53
C GLN A 357 11.52 -0.80 10.83
N LEU A 358 10.44 -0.20 11.34
CA LEU A 358 10.38 1.23 11.67
C LEU A 358 11.41 1.62 12.74
N CYS A 359 11.61 0.79 13.76
CA CYS A 359 12.62 1.03 14.79
C CYS A 359 14.05 1.14 14.22
N LYS A 360 14.33 0.55 13.05
CA LYS A 360 15.65 0.65 12.42
C LYS A 360 15.86 1.94 11.61
N TYR A 361 14.79 2.68 11.34
CA TYR A 361 14.87 3.94 10.64
C TYR A 361 15.17 5.09 11.60
N GLN A 362 16.19 5.87 11.28
CA GLN A 362 16.70 6.96 12.11
C GLN A 362 16.05 8.30 11.80
N GLY A 363 15.43 8.43 10.62
CA GLY A 363 14.86 9.69 10.17
C GLY A 363 13.49 10.04 10.79
N PRO A 364 12.91 11.17 10.36
CA PRO A 364 11.63 11.68 10.84
C PRO A 364 10.45 10.78 10.48
N VAL A 365 9.52 10.58 11.42
CA VAL A 365 8.32 9.72 11.27
C VAL A 365 7.08 10.49 11.73
N LEU A 366 6.02 10.44 10.93
CA LEU A 366 4.67 10.88 11.31
C LEU A 366 3.70 9.70 11.24
N LEU A 367 3.00 9.45 12.33
CA LEU A 367 1.91 8.50 12.41
C LEU A 367 0.58 9.26 12.39
N ILE A 368 -0.32 8.90 11.49
CA ILE A 368 -1.68 9.43 11.46
C ILE A 368 -2.61 8.32 11.94
N ARG A 369 -3.15 8.50 13.15
CA ARG A 369 -4.08 7.56 13.79
C ARG A 369 -5.50 7.99 13.49
N ARG A 370 -6.23 7.14 12.78
CA ARG A 370 -7.67 7.33 12.55
C ARG A 370 -8.45 6.89 13.79
N THR A 371 -9.21 7.80 14.38
CA THR A 371 -9.84 7.53 15.69
C THR A 371 -11.10 6.68 15.61
N LYS A 372 -11.75 6.59 14.43
CA LYS A 372 -12.94 5.75 14.18
C LYS A 372 -12.62 4.54 13.29
N ASP A 373 -11.39 4.05 13.35
CA ASP A 373 -10.91 3.00 12.47
C ASP A 373 -11.45 1.61 12.83
N GLU A 374 -12.19 1.01 11.89
CA GLU A 374 -12.83 -0.28 12.04
C GLU A 374 -11.93 -1.46 11.61
N ILE A 375 -10.84 -1.18 10.89
CA ILE A 375 -9.98 -2.18 10.24
C ILE A 375 -8.75 -2.49 11.07
N ILE A 376 -8.01 -1.47 11.53
CA ILE A 376 -6.76 -1.65 12.30
C ILE A 376 -6.97 -1.71 13.81
N THR A 377 -8.20 -1.87 14.27
CA THR A 377 -8.57 -2.14 15.67
C THR A 377 -8.68 -3.65 15.92
N THR A 378 -8.40 -4.14 17.14
CA THR A 378 -8.52 -5.59 17.46
C THR A 378 -9.88 -6.01 18.02
N THR A 379 -10.69 -5.08 18.51
CA THR A 379 -12.01 -5.35 19.10
C THR A 379 -13.11 -4.69 18.28
N GLY A 380 -13.02 -3.39 18.04
CA GLY A 380 -13.93 -2.61 17.19
C GLY A 380 -13.60 -1.11 17.19
N PRO A 381 -14.30 -0.29 16.39
CA PRO A 381 -14.02 1.13 16.25
C PRO A 381 -14.31 1.97 17.51
N GLU A 382 -15.19 1.48 18.39
CA GLU A 382 -15.52 2.15 19.67
C GLU A 382 -14.39 2.03 20.72
N ASP A 383 -13.50 1.05 20.55
CA ASP A 383 -12.37 0.82 21.45
C ASP A 383 -11.10 1.38 20.81
N ILE A 384 -10.89 2.68 20.99
CA ILE A 384 -9.72 3.40 20.47
C ILE A 384 -8.40 2.80 20.96
N MET A 385 -8.38 2.18 22.15
CA MET A 385 -7.19 1.57 22.72
C MET A 385 -6.76 0.32 21.94
N SER A 386 -7.70 -0.35 21.26
CA SER A 386 -7.42 -1.50 20.42
C SER A 386 -6.80 -1.16 19.06
N ASN A 387 -6.70 0.12 18.70
CA ASN A 387 -6.09 0.57 17.46
C ASN A 387 -4.59 0.23 17.44
N ARG A 388 -4.15 -0.55 16.45
CA ARG A 388 -2.75 -1.01 16.35
C ARG A 388 -1.75 0.11 16.05
N GLY A 389 -2.20 1.30 15.65
CA GLY A 389 -1.37 2.51 15.60
C GLY A 389 -0.82 2.90 16.98
N ASN A 390 -1.55 2.59 18.06
CA ASN A 390 -1.12 2.82 19.44
C ASN A 390 0.14 2.00 19.77
N ASP A 391 0.11 0.70 19.48
CA ASP A 391 1.25 -0.19 19.67
C ASP A 391 2.44 0.20 18.79
N LEU A 392 2.17 0.70 17.56
CA LEU A 392 3.21 1.17 16.66
C LEU A 392 3.95 2.38 17.24
N LEU A 393 3.22 3.38 17.74
CA LEU A 393 3.80 4.53 18.43
C LEU A 393 4.58 4.11 19.67
N LEU A 394 3.98 3.29 20.52
CA LEU A 394 4.62 2.87 21.78
C LEU A 394 5.93 2.14 21.50
N LYS A 395 5.95 1.18 20.56
CA LYS A 395 7.18 0.48 20.17
C LYS A 395 8.25 1.42 19.61
N LEU A 396 7.86 2.37 18.77
CA LEU A 396 8.79 3.36 18.22
C LEU A 396 9.40 4.22 19.32
N LEU A 397 8.58 4.77 20.22
CA LEU A 397 9.08 5.62 21.30
C LEU A 397 9.89 4.84 22.33
N GLN A 398 9.49 3.61 22.64
CA GLN A 398 10.25 2.71 23.53
C GLN A 398 11.63 2.38 22.96
N PHE A 399 11.72 2.23 21.64
CA PHE A 399 13.01 2.04 20.98
C PHE A 399 13.83 3.34 20.95
N ARG A 400 13.23 4.47 20.55
CA ARG A 400 13.97 5.74 20.38
C ARG A 400 14.38 6.38 21.70
N TYR A 401 13.54 6.27 22.74
CA TYR A 401 13.70 6.96 24.01
C TYR A 401 13.46 6.01 25.20
N PRO A 402 14.25 4.93 25.34
CA PRO A 402 14.00 3.88 26.33
C PRO A 402 13.99 4.38 27.78
N LYS A 403 14.78 5.42 28.09
CA LYS A 403 14.86 6.01 29.44
C LYS A 403 13.71 6.97 29.75
N VAL A 404 13.05 7.54 28.73
CA VAL A 404 11.78 8.29 28.88
C VAL A 404 10.60 7.32 28.99
N MET A 405 10.56 6.33 28.10
CA MET A 405 9.46 5.35 27.98
C MET A 405 9.59 4.19 28.96
N THR A 406 9.86 4.51 30.22
CA THR A 406 9.71 3.58 31.35
C THR A 406 8.24 3.26 31.61
N GLU A 407 7.95 2.38 32.58
CA GLU A 407 6.58 1.97 32.89
C GLU A 407 5.62 3.16 33.08
N GLU A 408 6.07 4.18 33.80
CA GLU A 408 5.27 5.38 34.08
C GLU A 408 5.11 6.28 32.85
N GLY A 409 6.15 6.42 32.03
CA GLY A 409 6.05 7.14 30.75
C GLY A 409 5.07 6.45 29.79
N VAL A 410 5.16 5.12 29.67
CA VAL A 410 4.22 4.30 28.91
C VAL A 410 2.80 4.44 29.44
N ARG A 411 2.60 4.47 30.77
CA ARG A 411 1.28 4.65 31.38
C ARG A 411 0.69 6.02 31.04
N ALA A 412 1.48 7.09 31.12
CA ALA A 412 1.05 8.43 30.73
C ALA A 412 0.66 8.48 29.24
N VAL A 413 1.49 7.94 28.34
CA VAL A 413 1.15 7.87 26.90
C VAL A 413 -0.10 7.04 26.66
N ARG A 414 -0.29 5.91 27.35
CA ARG A 414 -1.52 5.09 27.23
C ARG A 414 -2.76 5.85 27.69
N GLN A 415 -2.67 6.66 28.74
CA GLN A 415 -3.77 7.52 29.17
C GLN A 415 -4.14 8.53 28.08
N TRP A 416 -3.14 9.16 27.44
CA TRP A 416 -3.37 10.06 26.31
C TRP A 416 -3.95 9.34 25.09
N LEU A 417 -3.44 8.16 24.76
CA LEU A 417 -3.97 7.34 23.65
C LEU A 417 -5.41 6.89 23.88
N GLY A 418 -5.84 6.77 25.14
CA GLY A 418 -7.22 6.43 25.50
C GLY A 418 -8.21 7.59 25.42
N ALA A 419 -7.73 8.82 25.22
CA ALA A 419 -8.59 9.98 25.02
C ALA A 419 -9.35 9.85 23.69
N THR A 420 -10.66 10.09 23.75
CA THR A 420 -11.60 9.92 22.63
C THR A 420 -11.87 11.21 21.87
N SER A 421 -11.48 12.36 22.46
CA SER A 421 -11.67 13.69 21.88
C SER A 421 -10.45 14.58 22.09
N SER A 422 -10.31 15.61 21.25
CA SER A 422 -9.25 16.62 21.37
C SER A 422 -9.26 17.34 22.73
N VAL A 423 -10.43 17.48 23.35
CA VAL A 423 -10.59 18.08 24.68
C VAL A 423 -10.02 17.17 25.77
N GLU A 424 -10.31 15.87 25.70
CA GLU A 424 -9.74 14.89 26.62
C GLU A 424 -8.22 14.77 26.45
N GLU A 425 -7.73 14.78 25.21
CA GLU A 425 -6.30 14.78 24.92
C GLU A 425 -5.60 16.00 25.54
N ALA A 426 -6.18 17.19 25.36
CA ALA A 426 -5.66 18.43 25.94
C ALA A 426 -5.75 18.43 27.48
N SER A 427 -6.79 17.82 28.05
CA SER A 427 -6.95 17.65 29.50
C SER A 427 -5.87 16.75 30.08
N VAL A 428 -5.59 15.59 29.45
CA VAL A 428 -4.49 14.72 29.87
C VAL A 428 -3.16 15.47 29.77
N TYR A 429 -2.89 16.14 28.64
CA TYR A 429 -1.67 16.91 28.45
C TYR A 429 -1.49 18.00 29.51
N SER A 430 -2.56 18.71 29.86
CA SER A 430 -2.53 19.76 30.89
C SER A 430 -2.38 19.19 32.31
N SER A 431 -2.96 18.02 32.58
CA SER A 431 -2.89 17.38 33.90
C SER A 431 -1.49 16.92 34.31
N TYR A 432 -0.62 16.69 33.32
CA TYR A 432 0.81 16.39 33.52
C TYR A 432 1.69 17.63 33.40
N GLU A 433 1.09 18.83 33.32
CA GLU A 433 1.80 20.12 33.25
C GLU A 433 2.92 20.14 32.18
N VAL A 434 2.64 19.55 31.01
CA VAL A 434 3.65 19.39 29.97
C VAL A 434 4.06 20.75 29.41
N ASP A 435 5.32 21.12 29.62
CA ASP A 435 5.93 22.31 29.06
C ASP A 435 6.66 21.97 27.75
N ASP A 436 6.10 22.42 26.62
CA ASP A 436 6.65 22.20 25.28
C ASP A 436 8.05 22.82 25.12
N ASP A 437 8.29 24.01 25.65
CA ASP A 437 9.56 24.74 25.48
C ASP A 437 10.67 24.08 26.31
N TRP A 438 10.33 23.64 27.52
CA TRP A 438 11.23 22.81 28.35
C TRP A 438 11.54 21.49 27.66
N CYS A 439 10.55 20.78 27.11
CA CYS A 439 10.75 19.51 26.41
C CYS A 439 11.70 19.67 25.20
N VAL A 440 11.50 20.72 24.39
CA VAL A 440 12.38 21.03 23.25
C VAL A 440 13.80 21.32 23.74
N SER A 441 13.95 22.17 24.75
CA SER A 441 15.26 22.54 25.30
C SER A 441 16.03 21.33 25.82
N VAL A 442 15.36 20.42 26.53
CA VAL A 442 15.95 19.17 27.00
C VAL A 442 16.40 18.32 25.81
N LEU A 443 15.52 18.07 24.82
CA LEU A 443 15.87 17.23 23.69
C LEU A 443 17.04 17.82 22.87
N GLN A 444 17.07 19.14 22.67
CA GLN A 444 18.16 19.83 21.97
C GLN A 444 19.49 19.71 22.70
N SER A 445 19.49 19.70 24.04
CA SER A 445 20.73 19.47 24.81
C SER A 445 21.37 18.10 24.51
N TYR A 446 20.56 17.07 24.23
CA TYR A 446 21.03 15.73 23.84
C TYR A 446 21.38 15.60 22.34
N GLN A 447 20.95 16.55 21.49
CA GLN A 447 21.20 16.56 20.04
C GLN A 447 22.56 17.18 19.67
N THR A 448 23.18 17.95 20.58
CA THR A 448 24.41 18.72 20.30
C THR A 448 25.62 17.85 19.90
N ASP A 449 25.61 16.56 20.26
CA ASP A 449 26.49 15.55 19.67
C ASP A 449 25.88 15.04 18.35
N ARG A 450 26.28 15.66 17.23
CA ARG A 450 25.71 15.54 15.86
C ARG A 450 25.55 14.12 15.27
N GLU A 451 25.86 13.07 16.00
CA GLU A 451 25.81 11.66 15.57
C GLU A 451 25.01 10.74 16.50
N THR A 452 24.20 11.26 17.42
CA THR A 452 23.37 10.40 18.28
C THR A 452 22.23 9.76 17.50
N LEU A 453 22.53 8.61 16.89
CA LEU A 453 21.53 7.67 16.39
C LEU A 453 20.66 7.20 17.56
N PHE A 454 19.39 6.92 17.31
CA PHE A 454 18.53 6.23 18.27
C PHE A 454 19.09 4.84 18.58
N PRO A 455 19.02 4.39 19.84
CA PRO A 455 18.30 4.98 20.98
C PRO A 455 19.02 6.14 21.68
N TRP A 456 18.27 7.13 22.14
CA TRP A 456 18.78 8.22 22.98
C TRP A 456 18.74 7.87 24.47
N SER A 457 19.74 8.35 25.21
CA SER A 457 19.84 8.20 26.68
C SER A 457 19.03 9.24 27.46
N VAL A 458 18.35 10.16 26.78
CA VAL A 458 17.51 11.19 27.41
C VAL A 458 16.54 10.59 28.42
N GLY A 459 16.54 11.13 29.65
CA GLY A 459 15.70 10.65 30.76
C GLY A 459 16.41 9.76 31.79
N GLU A 460 17.69 9.42 31.61
CA GLU A 460 18.44 8.57 32.56
C GLU A 460 18.53 9.17 33.97
N ASP A 461 18.89 10.46 34.08
CA ASP A 461 19.02 11.17 35.36
C ASP A 461 17.80 12.06 35.68
N MET A 462 16.66 11.80 35.04
CA MET A 462 15.49 12.66 35.12
C MET A 462 14.47 12.18 36.17
N ALA A 463 13.92 13.14 36.91
CA ALA A 463 12.80 12.89 37.81
C ALA A 463 11.60 12.28 37.06
N LEU A 464 10.74 11.58 37.80
CA LEU A 464 9.56 10.92 37.25
C LEU A 464 8.65 11.89 36.48
N GLU A 465 8.48 13.12 36.98
CA GLU A 465 7.65 14.14 36.35
C GLU A 465 8.16 14.50 34.95
N GLY A 466 9.44 14.88 34.85
CA GLY A 466 10.04 15.24 33.57
C GLY A 466 9.96 14.12 32.53
N ARG A 467 10.10 12.85 32.93
CA ARG A 467 9.96 11.71 32.03
C ARG A 467 8.54 11.57 31.49
N ARG A 468 7.52 11.79 32.32
CA ARG A 468 6.11 11.75 31.89
C ARG A 468 5.78 12.88 30.93
N GLN A 469 6.29 14.09 31.20
CA GLN A 469 6.14 15.23 30.31
C GLN A 469 6.77 14.97 28.93
N LEU A 470 8.04 14.54 28.89
CA LEU A 470 8.71 14.18 27.64
C LEU A 470 7.99 13.06 26.88
N ALA A 471 7.50 12.03 27.58
CA ALA A 471 6.79 10.93 26.95
C ALA A 471 5.52 11.42 26.20
N LEU A 472 4.73 12.28 26.84
CA LEU A 472 3.52 12.87 26.26
C LEU A 472 3.85 13.85 25.12
N PHE A 473 4.85 14.71 25.32
CA PHE A 473 5.34 15.62 24.28
C PHE A 473 5.75 14.85 23.02
N LEU A 474 6.59 13.82 23.18
CA LEU A 474 7.04 12.97 22.08
C LEU A 474 5.88 12.24 21.40
N ALA A 475 4.93 11.69 22.16
CA ALA A 475 3.73 11.06 21.61
C ALA A 475 2.96 12.01 20.68
N ARG A 476 2.78 13.27 21.11
CA ARG A 476 2.08 14.31 20.34
C ARG A 476 2.86 14.79 19.11
N LYS A 477 4.20 14.76 19.13
CA LYS A 477 5.03 15.12 17.95
C LYS A 477 5.08 14.00 16.91
N TYR A 478 5.02 12.73 17.32
CA TYR A 478 5.10 11.58 16.43
C TYR A 478 3.75 11.10 15.91
N MET A 479 2.65 11.34 16.64
CA MET A 479 1.31 10.89 16.26
C MET A 479 0.32 12.05 16.21
N ARG A 480 -0.48 12.08 15.14
CA ARG A 480 -1.64 12.95 15.00
C ARG A 480 -2.91 12.13 14.88
N ASN A 481 -3.96 12.57 15.56
CA ASN A 481 -5.29 11.99 15.44
C ASN A 481 -6.05 12.63 14.29
N PHE A 482 -6.74 11.81 13.50
CA PHE A 482 -7.64 12.23 12.44
C PHE A 482 -8.99 11.56 12.62
N GLU A 483 -10.04 12.34 12.84
CA GLU A 483 -11.35 11.83 13.24
C GLU A 483 -12.15 11.29 12.04
N THR A 484 -11.86 10.06 11.63
CA THR A 484 -12.53 9.41 10.50
C THR A 484 -12.41 7.88 10.56
N THR A 485 -13.18 7.20 9.71
CA THR A 485 -13.09 5.76 9.41
C THR A 485 -11.89 5.43 8.49
N HIS A 486 -11.60 4.14 8.34
CA HIS A 486 -10.38 3.64 7.68
C HIS A 486 -10.24 4.07 6.21
N CYS A 487 -11.32 3.98 5.43
CA CYS A 487 -11.30 4.13 3.98
C CYS A 487 -11.55 5.57 3.48
N THR A 488 -11.77 6.53 4.37
CA THR A 488 -11.93 7.94 3.96
C THR A 488 -10.60 8.48 3.43
N PRO A 489 -10.54 9.11 2.24
CA PRO A 489 -9.29 9.71 1.76
C PRO A 489 -8.71 10.72 2.76
N LEU A 490 -7.40 10.69 2.99
CA LEU A 490 -6.73 11.71 3.80
C LEU A 490 -6.70 13.02 2.99
N PRO A 491 -7.27 14.13 3.49
CA PRO A 491 -7.18 15.40 2.78
C PRO A 491 -5.74 15.91 2.78
N HIS A 492 -5.32 16.64 1.73
CA HIS A 492 -3.96 17.19 1.65
C HIS A 492 -3.62 18.15 2.81
N SER A 493 -4.63 18.76 3.43
CA SER A 493 -4.47 19.59 4.63
C SER A 493 -3.97 18.79 5.84
N GLU A 494 -4.19 17.47 5.88
CA GLU A 494 -3.69 16.59 6.95
C GLU A 494 -2.35 15.93 6.61
N PHE A 495 -1.80 16.18 5.41
CA PHE A 495 -0.49 15.68 5.00
C PHE A 495 0.62 16.65 5.41
N TYR A 496 1.18 16.44 6.61
CA TYR A 496 2.24 17.29 7.17
C TYR A 496 3.62 16.67 7.02
N PRO A 497 4.68 17.49 6.88
CA PRO A 497 6.03 17.00 7.05
C PRO A 497 6.19 16.47 8.50
N PRO A 498 6.84 15.31 8.69
CA PRO A 498 7.12 14.81 10.03
C PRO A 498 7.96 15.78 10.86
N TRP A 499 7.73 15.78 12.17
CA TRP A 499 8.45 16.63 13.11
C TRP A 499 9.96 16.36 13.08
N ARG A 500 10.73 17.45 13.16
CA ARG A 500 12.18 17.47 13.33
C ARG A 500 12.48 18.38 14.51
N LEU A 501 13.33 17.90 15.41
CA LEU A 501 13.82 18.66 16.57
C LEU A 501 14.75 19.79 16.14
#